data_AF-A0A955FCJ5-F1
#
_entry.id   AF-A0A955FCJ5-F1
#
_cell.length_a   1.000
_cell.length_b   1.000
_cell.length_c   1.000
_cell.angle_alpha   90.00
_cell.angle_beta   90.00
_cell.angle_gamma   90.00
#
_symmetry.space_group_name_H-M   'P 1'
#
loop_
_entity.id
_entity.type
_entity.pdbx_description
1 polymer ?
#
loop_
_entity_poly.entity_id
_entity_poly.type
_entity_poly.pdbx_seq_one_letter_code
_entity_poly.pdbx_strand_id
1 'polypeptide(L)'
;AAFALIYWLGSKLLKQQKIKNDTLWRIAIMWLGLLGGRVFWADYANSRNLEIAGGLAVVYLALITVQNLSWPKFMGLAALASLVFFADPLEMYLLLPPLVVYGLTMAWQQKTKTPLLVGVGLLAGLLGAKLLKQLTVWLLPIHFAQLPPIHMAPNWTTLKQIVGGVTNSTLRLFDMNFTGRALGPNTVRQLMSAIIVGGIIIFLARHWRTIKSSVKWLLLGILIWNYAVYVASGNAIFAMTERYIVWVAISLLLLIGLAGDALKKQRRMQISWLALMAVSGILLVGALVISWPQRFSKDVPTFDTAQLAQSKQYDYAIASWQLAVPANYFAGYNVTPVLPVVCKDGQHITLRDMFYDADAWAKLGQSNSKVALLLPDAGIDSGPIHCSKENILTQLSNPVPVGRLPSVGSIYELRGNGTALQTLRTP
;
A
#
# COMPACT_ATOMS: atom_id res chain seq x y z
N ALA A 1 1.61 -15.70 -6.48
CA ALA A 1 1.19 -15.35 -7.86
C ALA A 1 1.58 -13.92 -8.26
N ALA A 2 1.13 -12.88 -7.54
CA ALA A 2 1.37 -11.47 -7.91
C ALA A 2 2.86 -11.10 -8.06
N PHE A 3 3.74 -11.58 -7.17
CA PHE A 3 5.19 -11.34 -7.32
C PHE A 3 5.79 -11.96 -8.60
N ALA A 4 5.35 -13.16 -8.98
CA ALA A 4 5.77 -13.78 -10.23
C ALA A 4 5.29 -12.97 -11.44
N LEU A 5 4.12 -12.33 -11.34
CA LEU A 5 3.60 -11.43 -12.36
C LEU A 5 4.45 -10.15 -12.46
N ILE A 6 4.84 -9.53 -11.33
CA ILE A 6 5.79 -8.40 -11.28
C ILE A 6 7.12 -8.79 -11.97
N TYR A 7 7.68 -9.94 -11.58
CA TYR A 7 8.90 -10.49 -12.18
C TYR A 7 8.78 -10.61 -13.70
N TRP A 8 7.71 -11.25 -14.16
CA TRP A 8 7.46 -11.51 -15.57
C TRP A 8 7.24 -10.21 -16.37
N LEU A 9 6.45 -9.26 -15.86
CA LEU A 9 6.21 -7.96 -16.49
C LEU A 9 7.49 -7.14 -16.57
N GLY A 10 8.30 -7.10 -15.51
CA GLY A 10 9.60 -6.43 -15.54
C GLY A 10 10.54 -7.03 -16.58
N SER A 11 10.61 -8.36 -16.67
CA SER A 11 11.37 -9.04 -17.73
C SER A 11 10.85 -8.73 -19.13
N LYS A 12 9.53 -8.61 -19.32
CA LYS A 12 8.92 -8.22 -20.60
C LYS A 12 9.28 -6.78 -20.98
N LEU A 13 9.27 -5.86 -20.02
CA LEU A 13 9.68 -4.47 -20.21
C LEU A 13 11.16 -4.38 -20.61
N LEU A 14 12.05 -5.10 -19.92
CA LEU A 14 13.48 -5.11 -20.26
C LEU A 14 13.75 -5.70 -21.66
N LYS A 15 13.06 -6.79 -22.02
CA LYS A 15 13.12 -7.38 -23.37
C LYS A 15 12.64 -6.41 -24.44
N GLN A 16 11.58 -5.65 -24.17
CA GLN A 16 11.09 -4.61 -25.08
C GLN A 16 12.16 -3.51 -25.31
N GLN A 17 12.96 -3.21 -24.28
CA GLN A 17 14.09 -2.29 -24.39
C GLN A 17 15.35 -2.93 -24.99
N LYS A 18 15.23 -4.16 -25.54
CA LYS A 18 16.32 -4.93 -26.17
C LYS A 18 17.50 -5.22 -25.24
N ILE A 19 17.26 -5.22 -23.93
CA ILE A 19 18.27 -5.62 -22.94
C ILE A 19 18.53 -7.11 -23.09
N LYS A 20 19.78 -7.48 -23.37
CA LYS A 20 20.17 -8.89 -23.60
C LYS A 20 20.46 -9.61 -22.29
N ASN A 21 21.03 -8.90 -21.31
CA ASN A 21 21.39 -9.46 -20.02
C ASN A 21 20.40 -9.00 -18.93
N ASP A 22 19.39 -9.82 -18.63
CA ASP A 22 18.41 -9.55 -17.58
C ASP A 22 18.85 -10.05 -16.17
N THR A 23 20.09 -10.53 -16.02
CA THR A 23 20.59 -11.13 -14.77
C THR A 23 20.49 -10.16 -13.58
N LEU A 24 20.77 -8.88 -13.79
CA LEU A 24 20.65 -7.88 -12.71
C LEU A 24 19.23 -7.73 -12.22
N TRP A 25 18.26 -7.73 -13.13
CA TRP A 25 16.85 -7.71 -12.75
C TRP A 25 16.49 -8.93 -11.93
N ARG A 26 16.89 -10.13 -12.38
CA ARG A 26 16.63 -11.39 -11.67
C ARG A 26 17.22 -11.39 -10.27
N ILE A 27 18.47 -10.98 -10.12
CA ILE A 27 19.14 -10.91 -8.82
C ILE A 27 18.44 -9.89 -7.93
N ALA A 28 18.17 -8.69 -8.45
CA ALA A 28 17.65 -7.61 -7.64
C ALA A 28 16.18 -7.84 -7.22
N ILE A 29 15.35 -8.42 -8.10
CA ILE A 29 13.97 -8.79 -7.75
C ILE A 29 13.94 -9.97 -6.78
N MET A 30 14.81 -10.97 -6.94
CA MET A 30 14.97 -12.05 -5.95
C MET A 30 15.39 -11.51 -4.58
N TRP A 31 16.34 -10.56 -4.56
CA TRP A 31 16.72 -9.86 -3.34
C TRP A 31 15.53 -9.15 -2.69
N LEU A 32 14.71 -8.43 -3.47
CA LEU A 32 13.49 -7.81 -2.95
C LEU A 32 12.51 -8.85 -2.37
N GLY A 33 12.37 -9.99 -3.04
CA GLY A 33 11.54 -11.11 -2.56
C GLY A 33 12.05 -11.72 -1.26
N LEU A 34 13.37 -11.80 -1.06
CA LEU A 34 14.01 -12.37 0.12
C LEU A 34 14.10 -11.37 1.29
N LEU A 35 14.51 -10.13 1.05
CA LEU A 35 14.80 -9.13 2.10
C LEU A 35 13.75 -8.03 2.23
N GLY A 36 13.16 -7.57 1.13
CA GLY A 36 12.01 -6.66 1.11
C GLY A 36 10.69 -7.31 1.58
N GLY A 37 10.78 -8.59 2.00
CA GLY A 37 9.80 -9.45 2.66
C GLY A 37 8.71 -8.75 3.46
N ARG A 38 9.07 -7.73 4.23
CA ARG A 38 8.14 -7.13 5.18
C ARG A 38 7.04 -6.29 4.52
N VAL A 39 7.39 -5.44 3.56
CA VAL A 39 6.45 -4.49 2.93
C VAL A 39 5.65 -5.15 1.79
N PHE A 40 6.27 -6.12 1.10
CA PHE A 40 5.63 -6.86 0.02
C PHE A 40 4.87 -8.12 0.48
N TRP A 41 5.11 -8.65 1.70
CA TRP A 41 4.60 -9.98 2.07
C TRP A 41 3.95 -10.12 3.46
N ALA A 42 4.32 -9.32 4.46
CA ALA A 42 3.95 -9.61 5.85
C ALA A 42 2.98 -8.60 6.48
N ASP A 43 3.13 -7.30 6.21
CA ASP A 43 2.31 -6.27 6.88
C ASP A 43 1.05 -5.88 6.06
N TYR A 44 0.98 -6.23 4.77
CA TYR A 44 -0.12 -5.83 3.87
C TYR A 44 -0.53 -6.97 2.94
N ALA A 45 -1.84 -7.25 2.89
CA ALA A 45 -2.45 -8.34 2.12
C ALA A 45 -2.01 -8.37 0.63
N ASN A 46 -2.17 -9.54 -0.01
CA ASN A 46 -1.86 -9.84 -1.42
C ASN A 46 -2.32 -8.77 -2.47
N SER A 47 -3.21 -7.84 -2.12
CA SER A 47 -3.73 -6.82 -3.04
C SER A 47 -2.63 -5.87 -3.53
N ARG A 48 -1.69 -5.43 -2.69
CA ARG A 48 -0.70 -4.41 -3.11
C ARG A 48 0.26 -4.90 -4.18
N ASN A 49 0.68 -6.16 -4.11
CA ASN A 49 1.50 -6.78 -5.15
C ASN A 49 0.74 -6.89 -6.47
N LEU A 50 -0.58 -7.10 -6.40
CA LEU A 50 -1.45 -7.13 -7.57
C LEU A 50 -1.59 -5.72 -8.17
N GLU A 51 -1.70 -4.68 -7.33
CA GLU A 51 -1.76 -3.27 -7.74
C GLU A 51 -0.48 -2.86 -8.48
N ILE A 52 0.70 -3.18 -7.92
CA ILE A 52 1.98 -2.95 -8.59
C ILE A 52 2.10 -3.72 -9.90
N ALA A 53 1.63 -4.98 -9.94
CA ALA A 53 1.61 -5.75 -11.17
C ALA A 53 0.68 -5.11 -12.22
N GLY A 54 -0.50 -4.64 -11.81
CA GLY A 54 -1.44 -3.90 -12.66
C GLY A 54 -0.82 -2.62 -13.21
N GLY A 55 -0.19 -1.82 -12.35
CA GLY A 55 0.50 -0.60 -12.76
C GLY A 55 1.69 -0.87 -13.69
N LEU A 56 2.48 -1.92 -13.45
CA LEU A 56 3.53 -2.35 -14.39
C LEU A 56 2.97 -2.78 -15.75
N ALA A 57 1.81 -3.45 -15.76
CA ALA A 57 1.14 -3.83 -17.00
C ALA A 57 0.64 -2.60 -17.77
N VAL A 58 0.12 -1.56 -17.08
CA VAL A 58 -0.23 -0.27 -17.68
C VAL A 58 1.01 0.40 -18.28
N VAL A 59 2.12 0.48 -17.54
CA VAL A 59 3.38 1.04 -18.05
C VAL A 59 3.86 0.27 -19.30
N TYR A 60 3.83 -1.06 -19.24
CA TYR A 60 4.23 -1.92 -20.36
C TYR A 60 3.36 -1.70 -21.60
N LEU A 61 2.02 -1.72 -21.46
CA LEU A 61 1.11 -1.47 -22.57
C LEU A 61 1.23 -0.06 -23.12
N ALA A 62 1.43 0.95 -22.26
CA ALA A 62 1.67 2.33 -22.70
C ALA A 62 2.92 2.40 -23.58
N LEU A 63 4.04 1.81 -23.14
CA LEU A 63 5.28 1.79 -23.91
C LEU A 63 5.14 1.05 -25.25
N ILE A 64 4.43 -0.09 -25.29
CA ILE A 64 4.18 -0.81 -26.56
C ILE A 64 3.31 0.03 -27.50
N THR A 65 2.27 0.66 -26.97
CA THR A 65 1.31 1.44 -27.76
C THR A 65 1.98 2.70 -28.32
N VAL A 66 2.90 3.32 -27.56
CA VAL A 66 3.73 4.43 -28.03
C VAL A 66 4.59 4.02 -29.24
N GLN A 67 5.17 2.82 -29.20
CA GLN A 67 6.05 2.34 -30.27
C GLN A 67 5.30 1.88 -31.52
N ASN A 68 4.13 1.28 -31.36
CA ASN A 68 3.34 0.75 -32.47
C ASN A 68 1.84 0.78 -32.10
N LEU A 69 1.19 1.87 -32.49
CA LEU A 69 -0.23 2.10 -32.26
C LEU A 69 -1.07 1.17 -33.12
N SER A 70 -1.98 0.47 -32.46
CA SER A 70 -3.05 -0.29 -33.11
C SER A 70 -4.30 -0.15 -32.25
N TRP A 71 -5.47 -0.15 -32.87
CA TRP A 71 -6.73 -0.03 -32.15
C TRP A 71 -6.89 -1.03 -31.00
N PRO A 72 -6.55 -2.33 -31.17
CA PRO A 72 -6.65 -3.29 -30.06
C PRO A 72 -5.75 -2.95 -28.87
N LYS A 73 -4.52 -2.47 -29.10
CA LYS A 73 -3.61 -2.04 -28.02
C LYS A 73 -4.09 -0.80 -27.31
N PHE A 74 -4.63 0.16 -28.07
CA PHE A 74 -5.21 1.39 -27.50
C PHE A 74 -6.42 1.07 -26.61
N MET A 75 -7.34 0.26 -27.10
CA MET A 75 -8.50 -0.19 -26.34
C MET A 75 -8.08 -1.02 -25.11
N GLY A 76 -7.11 -1.92 -25.28
CA GLY A 76 -6.55 -2.70 -24.17
C GLY A 76 -5.88 -1.83 -23.11
N LEU A 77 -5.17 -0.77 -23.51
CA LEU A 77 -4.58 0.20 -22.59
C LEU A 77 -5.66 0.96 -21.81
N ALA A 78 -6.68 1.49 -22.50
CA ALA A 78 -7.77 2.22 -21.86
C ALA A 78 -8.53 1.33 -20.87
N ALA A 79 -8.90 0.11 -21.28
CA ALA A 79 -9.61 -0.86 -20.43
C ALA A 79 -8.78 -1.27 -19.21
N LEU A 80 -7.49 -1.60 -19.40
CA LEU A 80 -6.61 -1.97 -18.28
C LEU A 80 -6.39 -0.79 -17.33
N ALA A 81 -6.16 0.41 -17.86
CA ALA A 81 -6.02 1.61 -17.04
C ALA A 81 -7.30 1.90 -16.23
N SER A 82 -8.49 1.73 -16.83
CA SER A 82 -9.76 1.84 -16.10
C SER A 82 -9.87 0.84 -14.95
N LEU A 83 -9.53 -0.42 -15.18
CA LEU A 83 -9.57 -1.45 -14.14
C LEU A 83 -8.57 -1.17 -13.03
N VAL A 84 -7.33 -0.83 -13.37
CA VAL A 84 -6.26 -0.58 -12.40
C VAL A 84 -6.54 0.69 -11.59
N PHE A 85 -6.95 1.79 -12.22
CA PHE A 85 -7.26 3.04 -11.51
C PHE A 85 -8.55 2.95 -10.69
N PHE A 86 -9.49 2.08 -11.07
CA PHE A 86 -10.65 1.76 -10.27
C PHE A 86 -10.27 0.92 -9.04
N ALA A 87 -9.47 -0.13 -9.23
CA ALA A 87 -9.03 -1.02 -8.16
C ALA A 87 -8.12 -0.33 -7.15
N ASP A 88 -7.21 0.52 -7.63
CA ASP A 88 -6.37 1.38 -6.79
C ASP A 88 -6.18 2.77 -7.41
N PRO A 89 -6.92 3.78 -6.92
CA PRO A 89 -6.77 5.16 -7.34
C PRO A 89 -5.36 5.73 -7.11
N LEU A 90 -4.55 5.16 -6.21
CA LEU A 90 -3.19 5.62 -6.00
C LEU A 90 -2.31 5.37 -7.23
N GLU A 91 -2.47 4.24 -7.92
CA GLU A 91 -1.74 3.93 -9.16
C GLU A 91 -1.99 5.00 -10.24
N MET A 92 -3.20 5.57 -10.29
CA MET A 92 -3.52 6.71 -11.15
C MET A 92 -2.64 7.91 -10.82
N TYR A 93 -2.59 8.32 -9.55
CA TYR A 93 -1.80 9.49 -9.14
C TYR A 93 -0.30 9.27 -9.33
N LEU A 94 0.19 8.04 -9.17
CA LEU A 94 1.61 7.70 -9.28
C LEU A 94 2.08 7.55 -10.72
N LEU A 95 1.28 6.93 -11.59
CA LEU A 95 1.72 6.57 -12.94
C LEU A 95 1.28 7.56 -14.00
N LEU A 96 0.09 8.16 -13.88
CA LEU A 96 -0.48 9.00 -14.93
C LEU A 96 0.42 10.22 -15.23
N PRO A 97 0.88 11.03 -14.25
CA PRO A 97 1.69 12.21 -14.57
C PRO A 97 3.04 11.86 -15.21
N PRO A 98 3.87 10.93 -14.68
CA PRO A 98 5.11 10.53 -15.34
C PRO A 98 4.90 9.94 -16.74
N LEU A 99 3.85 9.13 -16.96
CA LEU A 99 3.56 8.56 -18.28
C LEU A 99 3.11 9.62 -19.29
N VAL A 100 2.30 10.59 -18.87
CA VAL A 100 1.88 11.71 -19.73
C VAL A 100 3.08 12.58 -20.10
N VAL A 101 3.93 12.94 -19.14
CA VAL A 101 5.16 13.72 -19.39
C VAL A 101 6.11 12.95 -20.33
N TYR A 102 6.28 11.64 -20.11
CA TYR A 102 7.06 10.80 -21.00
C TYR A 102 6.46 10.73 -22.41
N GLY A 103 5.13 10.61 -22.53
CA GLY A 103 4.43 10.66 -23.81
C GLY A 103 4.65 11.98 -24.54
N LEU A 104 4.48 13.12 -23.86
CA LEU A 104 4.69 14.46 -24.42
C LEU A 104 6.13 14.64 -24.92
N THR A 105 7.12 14.24 -24.11
CA THR A 105 8.53 14.33 -24.51
C THR A 105 8.85 13.45 -25.72
N MET A 106 8.30 12.23 -25.80
CA MET A 106 8.44 11.37 -26.97
C MET A 106 7.73 11.94 -28.21
N ALA A 107 6.53 12.51 -28.07
CA ALA A 107 5.81 13.15 -29.17
C ALA A 107 6.62 14.30 -29.76
N TRP A 108 7.23 15.12 -28.89
CA TRP A 108 8.08 16.22 -29.30
C TRP A 108 9.36 15.73 -30.00
N GLN A 109 10.06 14.75 -29.43
CA GLN A 109 11.31 14.22 -29.99
C GLN A 109 11.11 13.47 -31.32
N GLN A 110 10.06 12.66 -31.43
CA GLN A 110 9.78 11.85 -32.61
C GLN A 110 8.93 12.58 -33.65
N LYS A 111 8.37 13.75 -33.31
CA LYS A 111 7.42 14.51 -34.13
C LYS A 111 6.20 13.67 -34.57
N THR A 112 5.75 12.76 -33.71
CA THR A 112 4.59 11.89 -33.96
C THR A 112 3.44 12.19 -33.00
N LYS A 113 2.19 12.01 -33.47
CA LYS A 113 0.98 12.17 -32.63
C LYS A 113 0.69 10.93 -31.78
N THR A 114 1.32 9.80 -32.05
CA THR A 114 1.09 8.52 -31.37
C THR A 114 1.22 8.61 -29.84
N PRO A 115 2.25 9.24 -29.26
CA PRO A 115 2.39 9.30 -27.81
C PRO A 115 1.32 10.19 -27.16
N LEU A 116 0.78 11.18 -27.88
CA LEU A 116 -0.36 11.99 -27.41
C LEU A 116 -1.62 11.13 -27.32
N LEU A 117 -1.87 10.28 -28.33
CA LEU A 117 -2.99 9.33 -28.31
C LEU A 117 -2.86 8.36 -27.14
N VAL A 118 -1.66 7.87 -26.81
CA VAL A 118 -1.46 7.06 -25.60
C VAL A 118 -1.84 7.82 -24.33
N GLY A 119 -1.49 9.10 -24.23
CA GLY A 119 -1.94 9.98 -23.15
C GLY A 119 -3.47 10.07 -23.07
N VAL A 120 -4.15 10.21 -24.21
CA VAL A 120 -5.63 10.17 -24.29
C VAL A 120 -6.17 8.82 -23.79
N GLY A 121 -5.55 7.70 -24.16
CA GLY A 121 -5.96 6.38 -23.66
C GLY A 121 -5.83 6.22 -22.15
N LEU A 122 -4.77 6.76 -21.55
CA LEU A 122 -4.59 6.79 -20.09
C LEU A 122 -5.63 7.69 -19.41
N LEU A 123 -5.95 8.85 -20.00
CA LEU A 123 -7.00 9.75 -19.49
C LEU A 123 -8.41 9.15 -19.65
N ALA A 124 -8.67 8.42 -20.73
CA ALA A 124 -9.90 7.63 -20.90
C ALA A 124 -10.00 6.56 -19.81
N GLY A 125 -8.87 6.00 -19.39
CA GLY A 125 -8.75 5.14 -18.20
C GLY A 125 -9.42 5.75 -16.96
N LEU A 126 -9.14 7.03 -16.66
CA LEU A 126 -9.73 7.77 -15.54
C LEU A 126 -11.25 7.91 -15.65
N LEU A 127 -11.76 8.17 -16.85
CA LEU A 127 -13.21 8.22 -17.10
C LEU A 127 -13.85 6.86 -16.86
N GLY A 128 -13.27 5.79 -17.40
CA GLY A 128 -13.76 4.43 -17.18
C GLY A 128 -13.70 4.01 -15.72
N ALA A 129 -12.67 4.42 -14.96
CA ALA A 129 -12.60 4.16 -13.53
C ALA A 129 -13.72 4.85 -12.74
N LYS A 130 -14.07 6.10 -13.12
CA LYS A 130 -15.23 6.81 -12.55
C LYS A 130 -16.55 6.13 -12.89
N LEU A 131 -16.71 5.64 -14.13
CA LEU A 131 -17.90 4.89 -14.54
C LEU A 131 -18.02 3.57 -13.77
N LEU A 132 -16.93 2.83 -13.61
CA LEU A 132 -16.90 1.60 -12.79
C LEU A 132 -17.27 1.90 -11.34
N LYS A 133 -16.76 3.01 -10.77
CA LYS A 133 -17.16 3.46 -9.43
C LYS A 133 -18.66 3.70 -9.35
N GLN A 134 -19.23 4.47 -10.27
CA GLN A 134 -20.68 4.75 -10.30
C GLN A 134 -21.51 3.48 -10.44
N LEU A 135 -21.11 2.59 -11.35
CA LEU A 135 -21.78 1.31 -11.59
C LEU A 135 -21.72 0.40 -10.35
N THR A 136 -20.61 0.42 -9.61
CA THR A 136 -20.47 -0.36 -8.38
C THR A 136 -21.35 0.19 -7.26
N VAL A 137 -21.44 1.52 -7.08
CA VAL A 137 -22.39 2.13 -6.13
C VAL A 137 -23.84 1.85 -6.52
N TRP A 138 -24.13 1.74 -7.81
CA TRP A 138 -25.48 1.45 -8.29
C TRP A 138 -25.87 -0.03 -8.09
N LEU A 139 -24.95 -0.97 -8.35
CA LEU A 139 -25.20 -2.41 -8.24
C LEU A 139 -25.09 -2.94 -6.81
N LEU A 140 -24.19 -2.37 -6.02
CA LEU A 140 -23.92 -2.81 -4.65
C LEU A 140 -24.32 -1.68 -3.70
N PRO A 141 -24.97 -1.98 -2.57
CA PRO A 141 -25.36 -0.99 -1.57
C PRO A 141 -24.13 -0.53 -0.75
N ILE A 142 -23.13 0.03 -1.44
CA ILE A 142 -21.86 0.46 -0.86
C ILE A 142 -21.70 1.97 -1.00
N HIS A 143 -21.15 2.60 0.03
CA HIS A 143 -20.76 4.01 0.02
C HIS A 143 -19.24 4.14 0.11
N PHE A 144 -18.67 5.01 -0.72
CA PHE A 144 -17.23 5.28 -0.73
C PHE A 144 -16.93 6.46 0.20
N ALA A 145 -16.21 6.22 1.30
CA ALA A 145 -15.78 7.29 2.20
C ALA A 145 -14.89 8.34 1.52
N GLN A 146 -15.12 9.61 1.83
CA GLN A 146 -14.15 10.68 1.61
C GLN A 146 -13.33 10.83 2.89
N LEU A 147 -12.00 10.71 2.77
CA LEU A 147 -11.11 11.01 3.90
C LEU A 147 -11.17 12.52 4.19
N PRO A 148 -11.18 12.93 5.47
CA PRO A 148 -11.08 14.35 5.80
C PRO A 148 -9.78 14.92 5.21
N PRO A 149 -9.81 16.14 4.65
CA PRO A 149 -8.63 16.78 4.11
C PRO A 149 -7.58 16.96 5.22
N ILE A 150 -6.37 16.47 4.99
CA ILE A 150 -5.25 16.67 5.92
C ILE A 150 -4.64 18.04 5.62
N HIS A 151 -4.79 18.99 6.53
CA HIS A 151 -4.09 20.27 6.45
C HIS A 151 -2.73 20.17 7.12
N MET A 152 -1.66 20.28 6.32
CA MET A 152 -0.29 20.35 6.83
C MET A 152 0.10 21.80 7.12
N ALA A 153 0.35 22.12 8.39
CA ALA A 153 0.90 23.43 8.75
C ALA A 153 2.36 23.54 8.25
N PRO A 154 2.72 24.57 7.45
CA PRO A 154 4.06 24.74 6.92
C PRO A 154 4.99 25.32 8.00
N ASN A 155 5.47 24.46 8.91
CA ASN A 155 6.41 24.84 9.95
C ASN A 155 7.62 23.89 10.00
N TRP A 156 8.64 24.27 10.77
CA TRP A 156 9.89 23.53 10.85
C TRP A 156 9.73 22.13 11.47
N THR A 157 8.78 21.95 12.37
CA THR A 157 8.47 20.65 12.98
C THR A 157 7.87 19.69 11.96
N THR A 158 6.91 20.16 11.14
CA THR A 158 6.33 19.39 10.03
C THR A 158 7.41 18.99 9.03
N LEU A 159 8.34 19.89 8.68
CA LEU A 159 9.43 19.55 7.77
C LEU A 159 10.34 18.46 8.33
N LYS A 160 10.73 18.54 9.61
CA LYS A 160 11.50 17.49 10.29
C LYS A 160 10.76 16.15 10.30
N GLN A 161 9.46 16.17 10.56
CA GLN A 161 8.62 14.96 10.53
C GLN A 161 8.56 14.35 9.13
N ILE A 162 8.38 15.17 8.08
CA ILE A 162 8.38 14.72 6.69
C ILE A 162 9.72 14.08 6.34
N VAL A 163 10.84 14.74 6.62
CA VAL A 163 12.18 14.21 6.32
C VAL A 163 12.43 12.92 7.09
N GLY A 164 12.08 12.89 8.38
CA GLY A 164 12.19 11.69 9.22
C GLY A 164 11.34 10.54 8.70
N GLY A 165 10.09 10.79 8.34
CA GLY A 165 9.16 9.76 7.86
C GLY A 165 9.49 9.27 6.45
N VAL A 166 9.94 10.13 5.53
CA VAL A 166 10.49 9.71 4.24
C VAL A 166 11.71 8.82 4.44
N THR A 167 12.65 9.24 5.27
CA THR A 167 13.89 8.49 5.54
C THR A 167 13.56 7.14 6.17
N ASN A 168 12.78 7.12 7.25
CA ASN A 168 12.41 5.89 7.95
C ASN A 168 11.61 4.94 7.07
N SER A 169 10.68 5.45 6.25
CA SER A 169 9.89 4.61 5.35
C SER A 169 10.74 4.03 4.23
N THR A 170 11.68 4.80 3.68
CA THR A 170 12.63 4.34 2.65
C THR A 170 13.55 3.27 3.21
N LEU A 171 14.10 3.51 4.40
CA LEU A 171 14.93 2.55 5.10
C LEU A 171 14.14 1.26 5.37
N ARG A 172 12.90 1.35 5.86
CA ARG A 172 12.04 0.18 6.09
C ARG A 172 11.66 -0.57 4.83
N LEU A 173 11.40 0.14 3.72
CA LEU A 173 11.10 -0.45 2.41
C LEU A 173 12.18 -1.44 1.96
N PHE A 174 13.42 -1.14 2.30
CA PHE A 174 14.59 -1.97 2.00
C PHE A 174 15.12 -2.73 3.22
N ASP A 175 14.33 -2.85 4.28
CA ASP A 175 14.72 -3.56 5.51
C ASP A 175 16.04 -3.06 6.12
N MET A 176 16.18 -1.76 6.31
CA MET A 176 17.32 -1.07 6.91
C MET A 176 16.92 -0.33 8.19
N ASN A 177 16.32 -1.01 9.17
CA ASN A 177 15.88 -0.34 10.39
C ASN A 177 16.85 -0.53 11.57
N PHE A 178 17.90 0.30 11.61
CA PHE A 178 18.95 0.27 12.64
C PHE A 178 18.51 0.78 14.03
N THR A 179 17.29 1.29 14.18
CA THR A 179 16.85 1.87 15.45
C THR A 179 16.54 0.80 16.49
N GLY A 180 17.29 0.82 17.60
CA GLY A 180 16.94 0.16 18.86
C GLY A 180 17.23 -1.34 18.98
N ARG A 181 18.17 -1.92 18.21
CA ARG A 181 18.50 -3.36 18.32
C ARG A 181 20.00 -3.59 18.55
N ALA A 182 20.32 -4.36 19.58
CA ALA A 182 21.67 -4.87 19.83
C ALA A 182 22.22 -5.60 18.59
N LEU A 183 23.55 -5.63 18.42
CA LEU A 183 24.22 -6.36 17.34
C LEU A 183 23.78 -7.84 17.35
N GLY A 184 22.90 -8.20 16.42
CA GLY A 184 22.37 -9.55 16.28
C GLY A 184 22.10 -9.91 14.82
N PRO A 185 21.56 -11.10 14.54
CA PRO A 185 21.29 -11.59 13.17
C PRO A 185 20.49 -10.61 12.31
N ASN A 186 19.54 -9.89 12.92
CA ASN A 186 18.74 -8.86 12.25
C ASN A 186 19.58 -7.64 11.85
N THR A 187 20.52 -7.21 12.69
CA THR A 187 21.40 -6.05 12.41
C THR A 187 22.35 -6.36 11.25
N VAL A 188 22.88 -7.59 11.19
CA VAL A 188 23.68 -8.07 10.05
C VAL A 188 22.84 -8.07 8.77
N ARG A 189 21.61 -8.59 8.82
CA ARG A 189 20.69 -8.58 7.67
C ARG A 189 20.44 -7.15 7.15
N GLN A 190 20.17 -6.21 8.04
CA GLN A 190 19.94 -4.80 7.67
C GLN A 190 21.18 -4.13 7.07
N LEU A 191 22.37 -4.43 7.61
CA LEU A 191 23.63 -3.95 7.05
C LEU A 191 23.83 -4.48 5.62
N MET A 192 23.50 -5.74 5.37
CA MET A 192 23.59 -6.35 4.04
C MET A 192 22.64 -5.69 3.05
N SER A 193 21.40 -5.40 3.47
CA SER A 193 20.46 -4.61 2.68
C SER A 193 21.02 -3.22 2.34
N ALA A 194 21.62 -2.53 3.31
CA ALA A 194 22.26 -1.23 3.10
C ALA A 194 23.42 -1.29 2.08
N ILE A 195 24.27 -2.32 2.19
CA ILE A 195 25.38 -2.55 1.23
C ILE A 195 24.83 -2.80 -0.18
N ILE A 196 23.78 -3.62 -0.33
CA ILE A 196 23.20 -3.94 -1.62
C ILE A 196 22.57 -2.70 -2.26
N VAL A 197 21.74 -1.94 -1.54
CA VAL A 197 21.11 -0.73 -2.06
C VAL A 197 22.12 0.37 -2.34
N GLY A 198 23.07 0.62 -1.43
CA GLY A 198 24.18 1.54 -1.66
C GLY A 198 24.97 1.15 -2.91
N GLY A 199 25.23 -0.15 -3.07
CA GLY A 199 25.85 -0.73 -4.27
C GLY A 199 25.03 -0.47 -5.54
N ILE A 200 23.71 -0.67 -5.52
CA ILE A 200 22.80 -0.36 -6.63
C ILE A 200 22.90 1.13 -7.01
N ILE A 201 22.82 2.03 -6.03
CA ILE A 201 22.83 3.49 -6.24
C ILE A 201 24.17 3.93 -6.84
N ILE A 202 25.30 3.49 -6.26
CA ILE A 202 26.65 3.81 -6.77
C ILE A 202 26.83 3.24 -8.18
N PHE A 203 26.37 2.01 -8.42
CA PHE A 203 26.44 1.38 -9.73
C PHE A 203 25.66 2.17 -10.79
N LEU A 204 24.42 2.56 -10.47
CA LEU A 204 23.57 3.38 -11.33
C LEU A 204 24.20 4.75 -11.59
N ALA A 205 24.74 5.42 -10.57
CA ALA A 205 25.40 6.71 -10.71
C ALA A 205 26.60 6.63 -11.68
N ARG A 206 27.43 5.60 -11.56
CA ARG A 206 28.59 5.37 -12.45
C ARG A 206 28.18 5.05 -13.88
N HIS A 207 27.12 4.27 -14.07
CA HIS A 207 26.72 3.75 -15.38
C HIS A 207 25.54 4.51 -16.00
N TRP A 208 25.04 5.59 -15.39
CA TRP A 208 23.84 6.31 -15.81
C TRP A 208 23.87 6.74 -17.28
N ARG A 209 25.03 7.21 -17.74
CA ARG A 209 25.26 7.66 -19.13
C ARG A 209 25.28 6.49 -20.13
N THR A 210 25.59 5.28 -19.69
CA THR A 210 25.66 4.09 -20.55
C THR A 210 24.31 3.47 -20.84
N ILE A 211 23.29 3.73 -20.00
CA ILE A 211 21.92 3.26 -20.21
C ILE A 211 21.29 4.06 -21.36
N LYS A 212 21.14 3.45 -22.54
CA LYS A 212 20.65 4.14 -23.75
C LYS A 212 19.12 4.29 -23.82
N SER A 213 18.36 3.46 -23.09
CA SER A 213 16.89 3.50 -23.15
C SER A 213 16.34 4.79 -22.54
N SER A 214 15.42 5.45 -23.27
CA SER A 214 14.66 6.61 -22.78
C SER A 214 13.76 6.27 -21.57
N VAL A 215 13.41 4.99 -21.40
CA VAL A 215 12.59 4.49 -20.28
C VAL A 215 13.27 4.74 -18.93
N LYS A 216 14.60 4.89 -18.87
CA LYS A 216 15.29 5.25 -17.63
C LYS A 216 14.79 6.58 -17.04
N TRP A 217 14.40 7.54 -17.88
CA TRP A 217 13.88 8.83 -17.45
C TRP A 217 12.43 8.70 -16.95
N LEU A 218 11.63 7.83 -17.57
CA LEU A 218 10.30 7.49 -17.08
C LEU A 218 10.38 6.85 -15.69
N LEU A 219 11.26 5.85 -15.49
CA LEU A 219 11.41 5.18 -14.20
C LEU A 219 11.95 6.11 -13.11
N LEU A 220 12.88 7.02 -13.46
CA LEU A 220 13.33 8.06 -12.55
C LEU A 220 12.19 9.04 -12.21
N GLY A 221 11.38 9.42 -13.20
CA GLY A 221 10.20 10.24 -13.02
C GLY A 221 9.18 9.60 -12.08
N ILE A 222 8.87 8.32 -12.26
CA ILE A 222 7.99 7.55 -11.35
C ILE A 222 8.58 7.54 -9.93
N LEU A 223 9.89 7.30 -9.78
CA LEU A 223 10.54 7.27 -8.46
C LEU A 223 10.43 8.63 -7.74
N ILE A 224 10.77 9.73 -8.41
CA ILE A 224 10.73 11.08 -7.83
C ILE A 224 9.28 11.49 -7.53
N TRP A 225 8.39 11.25 -8.50
CA TRP A 225 6.97 11.59 -8.37
C TRP A 225 6.31 10.81 -7.24
N ASN A 226 6.71 9.55 -7.02
CA ASN A 226 6.19 8.75 -5.93
C ASN A 226 6.50 9.36 -4.56
N TYR A 227 7.72 9.87 -4.35
CA TYR A 227 8.02 10.64 -3.13
C TYR A 227 7.21 11.95 -3.06
N ALA A 228 7.04 12.66 -4.17
CA ALA A 228 6.25 13.89 -4.18
C ALA A 228 4.79 13.64 -3.77
N VAL A 229 4.14 12.61 -4.33
CA VAL A 229 2.78 12.20 -3.94
C VAL A 229 2.74 11.74 -2.49
N TYR A 230 3.74 10.99 -2.03
CA TYR A 230 3.83 10.55 -0.65
C TYR A 230 3.90 11.72 0.35
N VAL A 231 4.71 12.74 0.07
CA VAL A 231 4.78 13.96 0.87
C VAL A 231 3.49 14.77 0.77
N ALA A 232 2.98 15.01 -0.44
CA ALA A 232 1.77 15.81 -0.67
C ALA A 232 0.51 15.17 -0.06
N SER A 233 0.46 13.85 0.03
CA SER A 233 -0.64 13.11 0.68
C SER A 233 -0.60 13.16 2.21
N GLY A 234 0.46 13.70 2.82
CA GLY A 234 0.64 13.77 4.27
C GLY A 234 1.13 12.47 4.91
N ASN A 235 1.16 11.38 4.14
CA ASN A 235 1.62 10.08 4.64
C ASN A 235 3.06 10.11 5.17
N ALA A 236 3.89 11.05 4.70
CA ALA A 236 5.26 11.26 5.17
C ALA A 236 5.39 11.70 6.63
N ILE A 237 4.34 12.24 7.25
CA ILE A 237 4.35 12.68 8.65
C ILE A 237 4.12 11.49 9.59
N PHE A 238 3.50 10.43 9.09
CA PHE A 238 3.04 9.30 9.88
C PHE A 238 4.01 8.13 9.79
N ALA A 239 4.11 7.37 10.88
CA ALA A 239 4.88 6.14 10.89
C ALA A 239 4.14 5.04 10.10
N MET A 240 4.89 4.05 9.59
CA MET A 240 4.35 2.82 8.98
C MET A 240 3.61 2.99 7.65
N THR A 241 3.85 4.07 6.92
CA THR A 241 3.20 4.37 5.63
C THR A 241 4.08 4.01 4.42
N GLU A 242 5.12 3.20 4.59
CA GLU A 242 6.05 2.83 3.52
C GLU A 242 5.38 2.15 2.30
N ARG A 243 4.17 1.62 2.47
CA ARG A 243 3.34 1.07 1.37
C ARG A 243 3.09 2.07 0.24
N TYR A 244 3.07 3.36 0.55
CA TYR A 244 2.80 4.43 -0.42
C TYR A 244 4.01 4.76 -1.29
N ILE A 245 5.21 4.28 -0.95
CA ILE A 245 6.46 4.50 -1.71
C ILE A 245 7.00 3.22 -2.38
N VAL A 246 6.17 2.18 -2.52
CA VAL A 246 6.58 0.88 -3.07
C VAL A 246 7.13 0.98 -4.50
N TRP A 247 6.65 1.92 -5.30
CA TRP A 247 7.14 2.17 -6.66
C TRP A 247 8.61 2.62 -6.69
N VAL A 248 9.15 3.15 -5.59
CA VAL A 248 10.58 3.46 -5.45
C VAL A 248 11.42 2.19 -5.62
N ALA A 249 11.06 1.10 -4.91
CA ALA A 249 11.79 -0.16 -4.98
C ALA A 249 11.71 -0.75 -6.39
N ILE A 250 10.50 -0.86 -6.95
CA ILE A 250 10.28 -1.44 -8.28
C ILE A 250 11.01 -0.64 -9.37
N SER A 251 10.92 0.68 -9.33
CA SER A 251 11.59 1.55 -10.30
C SER A 251 13.11 1.45 -10.19
N LEU A 252 13.66 1.41 -8.97
CA LEU A 252 15.09 1.24 -8.74
C LEU A 252 15.60 -0.10 -9.31
N LEU A 253 14.84 -1.18 -9.09
CA LEU A 253 15.16 -2.52 -9.58
C LEU A 253 15.09 -2.62 -11.12
N LEU A 254 14.11 -1.96 -11.74
CA LEU A 254 14.03 -1.88 -13.20
C LEU A 254 15.14 -1.01 -13.79
N LEU A 255 15.52 0.09 -13.12
CA LEU A 255 16.63 0.94 -13.53
C LEU A 255 17.96 0.16 -13.57
N ILE A 256 18.23 -0.65 -12.54
CA ILE A 256 19.41 -1.52 -12.59
C ILE A 256 19.27 -2.60 -13.65
N GLY A 257 18.07 -3.16 -13.85
CA GLY A 257 17.78 -4.08 -14.97
C GLY A 257 18.16 -3.48 -16.33
N LEU A 258 17.84 -2.21 -16.58
CA LEU A 258 18.21 -1.50 -17.81
C LEU A 258 19.73 -1.32 -17.98
N ALA A 259 20.48 -1.34 -16.88
CA ALA A 259 21.94 -1.28 -16.89
C ALA A 259 22.61 -2.66 -17.09
N GLY A 260 21.82 -3.74 -17.25
CA GLY A 260 22.30 -5.12 -17.41
C GLY A 260 23.33 -5.33 -18.53
N ASP A 261 23.17 -4.63 -19.65
CA ASP A 261 24.07 -4.75 -20.80
C ASP A 261 25.43 -4.05 -20.58
N ALA A 262 25.50 -3.09 -19.65
CA ALA A 262 26.78 -2.48 -19.25
C ALA A 262 27.70 -3.47 -18.51
N LEU A 263 27.15 -4.60 -18.08
CA LEU A 263 27.77 -5.58 -17.18
C LEU A 263 28.42 -6.77 -17.86
N LYS A 264 28.58 -6.76 -19.19
CA LYS A 264 29.17 -7.89 -19.96
C LYS A 264 30.53 -8.40 -19.43
N LYS A 265 31.22 -7.71 -18.52
CA LYS A 265 32.52 -8.09 -17.97
C LYS A 265 32.65 -8.17 -16.43
N GLN A 266 31.58 -8.01 -15.63
CA GLN A 266 31.70 -7.96 -14.16
C GLN A 266 31.06 -9.15 -13.41
N ARG A 267 31.51 -10.37 -13.75
CA ARG A 267 31.12 -11.63 -13.08
C ARG A 267 31.34 -11.61 -11.55
N ARG A 268 32.40 -10.93 -11.09
CA ARG A 268 32.71 -10.81 -9.64
C ARG A 268 31.60 -10.10 -8.86
N MET A 269 31.03 -9.02 -9.39
CA MET A 269 29.97 -8.27 -8.71
C MET A 269 28.69 -9.12 -8.56
N GLN A 270 28.35 -9.89 -9.60
CA GLN A 270 27.22 -10.81 -9.58
C GLN A 270 27.39 -11.90 -8.53
N ILE A 271 28.58 -12.50 -8.44
CA ILE A 271 28.91 -13.52 -7.42
C ILE A 271 28.80 -12.92 -6.02
N SER A 272 29.35 -11.73 -5.79
CA SER A 272 29.23 -11.05 -4.51
C SER A 272 27.77 -10.81 -4.14
N TRP A 273 26.93 -10.34 -5.07
CA TRP A 273 25.51 -10.11 -4.80
C TRP A 273 24.75 -11.40 -4.49
N LEU A 274 25.03 -12.48 -5.21
CA LEU A 274 24.45 -13.80 -4.92
C LEU A 274 24.86 -14.30 -3.54
N ALA A 275 26.13 -14.16 -3.17
CA ALA A 275 26.62 -14.53 -1.84
C ALA A 275 25.94 -13.70 -0.74
N LEU A 276 25.83 -12.37 -0.93
CA LEU A 276 25.15 -11.49 0.01
C LEU A 276 23.66 -11.86 0.16
N MET A 277 22.99 -12.24 -0.93
CA MET A 277 21.61 -12.73 -0.91
C MET A 277 21.47 -14.08 -0.21
N ALA A 278 22.40 -15.02 -0.43
CA ALA A 278 22.37 -16.33 0.21
C ALA A 278 22.49 -16.20 1.73
N VAL A 279 23.45 -15.40 2.21
CA VAL A 279 23.61 -15.09 3.64
C VAL A 279 22.34 -14.45 4.20
N SER A 280 21.81 -13.45 3.48
CA SER A 280 20.55 -12.78 3.83
C SER A 280 19.36 -13.75 3.94
N GLY A 281 19.25 -14.70 3.00
CA GLY A 281 18.20 -15.72 2.99
C GLY A 281 18.33 -16.70 4.15
N ILE A 282 19.54 -17.15 4.47
CA ILE A 282 19.80 -18.02 5.64
C ILE A 282 19.40 -17.30 6.94
N LEU A 283 19.81 -16.04 7.10
CA LEU A 283 19.45 -15.23 8.26
C LEU A 283 17.93 -15.03 8.38
N LEU A 284 17.25 -14.83 7.24
CA LEU A 284 15.78 -14.72 7.22
C LEU A 284 15.11 -16.02 7.65
N VAL A 285 15.53 -17.17 7.11
CA VAL A 285 14.97 -18.47 7.50
C VAL A 285 15.19 -18.73 8.99
N GLY A 286 16.39 -18.42 9.51
CA GLY A 286 16.66 -18.50 10.94
C GLY A 286 15.74 -17.60 11.76
N ALA A 287 15.54 -16.34 11.35
CA ALA A 287 14.62 -15.43 12.01
C ALA A 287 13.16 -15.91 11.95
N LEU A 288 12.73 -16.48 10.83
CA LEU A 288 11.39 -17.06 10.66
C LEU A 288 11.18 -18.25 11.59
N VAL A 289 12.14 -19.17 11.69
CA VAL A 289 12.05 -20.33 12.59
C VAL A 289 11.96 -19.90 14.05
N ILE A 290 12.77 -18.92 14.48
CA ILE A 290 12.73 -18.40 15.85
C ILE A 290 11.41 -17.68 16.15
N SER A 291 10.86 -16.94 15.18
CA SER A 291 9.62 -16.17 15.36
C SER A 291 8.34 -16.97 15.07
N TRP A 292 8.44 -18.15 14.47
CA TRP A 292 7.31 -19.00 14.10
C TRP A 292 6.33 -19.27 15.25
N PRO A 293 6.78 -19.60 16.47
CA PRO A 293 5.87 -19.84 17.59
C PRO A 293 5.03 -18.61 17.97
N GLN A 294 5.51 -17.40 17.70
CA GLN A 294 4.86 -16.15 18.08
C GLN A 294 4.11 -15.47 16.91
N ARG A 295 4.12 -16.05 15.70
CA ARG A 295 3.63 -15.39 14.47
C ARG A 295 2.16 -14.97 14.53
N PHE A 296 1.34 -15.75 15.20
CA PHE A 296 -0.10 -15.50 15.30
C PHE A 296 -0.49 -14.61 16.48
N SER A 297 0.46 -14.29 17.38
CA SER A 297 0.16 -13.46 18.57
C SER A 297 -0.38 -12.07 18.20
N LYS A 298 0.01 -11.55 17.03
CA LYS A 298 -0.47 -10.27 16.48
C LYS A 298 -1.87 -10.32 15.89
N ASP A 299 -2.34 -11.50 15.49
CA ASP A 299 -3.67 -11.69 14.90
C ASP A 299 -4.71 -12.08 15.97
N VAL A 300 -4.28 -12.39 17.20
CA VAL A 300 -5.17 -12.68 18.35
C VAL A 300 -6.26 -11.62 18.54
N PRO A 301 -5.98 -10.29 18.48
CA PRO A 301 -7.03 -9.28 18.61
C PRO A 301 -8.13 -9.41 17.57
N THR A 302 -7.76 -9.77 16.34
CA THR A 302 -8.69 -10.02 15.24
C THR A 302 -9.52 -11.28 15.49
N PHE A 303 -8.89 -12.37 15.91
CA PHE A 303 -9.60 -13.63 16.18
C PHE A 303 -10.55 -13.51 17.37
N ASP A 304 -10.15 -12.84 18.44
CA ASP A 304 -11.00 -12.59 19.61
C ASP A 304 -12.21 -11.74 19.23
N THR A 305 -12.00 -10.71 18.39
CA THR A 305 -13.10 -9.89 17.85
C THR A 305 -14.03 -10.71 16.96
N ALA A 306 -13.49 -11.59 16.11
CA ALA A 306 -14.28 -12.46 15.25
C ALA A 306 -15.10 -13.49 16.04
N GLN A 307 -14.54 -14.06 17.12
CA GLN A 307 -15.24 -14.97 18.02
C GLN A 307 -16.40 -14.26 18.74
N LEU A 308 -16.20 -13.01 19.18
CA LEU A 308 -17.28 -12.21 19.75
C LEU A 308 -18.42 -12.00 18.73
N ALA A 309 -18.09 -11.68 17.48
CA ALA A 309 -19.08 -11.55 16.41
C ALA A 309 -19.84 -12.87 16.13
N GLN A 310 -19.15 -14.01 16.20
CA GLN A 310 -19.76 -15.34 16.03
C GLN A 310 -20.65 -15.76 17.19
N SER A 311 -20.45 -15.19 18.40
CA SER A 311 -21.27 -15.50 19.58
C SER A 311 -22.74 -15.07 19.44
N LYS A 312 -23.05 -14.15 18.50
CA LYS A 312 -24.39 -13.58 18.29
C LYS A 312 -25.03 -12.93 19.53
N GLN A 313 -24.21 -12.56 20.51
CA GLN A 313 -24.66 -11.91 21.74
C GLN A 313 -25.20 -10.48 21.52
N TYR A 314 -24.76 -9.83 20.45
CA TYR A 314 -25.09 -8.44 20.12
C TYR A 314 -25.71 -8.35 18.72
N ASP A 315 -26.56 -7.34 18.49
CA ASP A 315 -27.13 -7.07 17.17
C ASP A 315 -26.06 -6.59 16.19
N TYR A 316 -25.11 -5.80 16.70
CA TYR A 316 -23.89 -5.38 16.03
C TYR A 316 -22.85 -4.97 17.07
N ALA A 317 -21.58 -4.97 16.67
CA ALA A 317 -20.47 -4.45 17.46
C ALA A 317 -19.87 -3.22 16.78
N ILE A 318 -19.17 -2.37 17.52
CA ILE A 318 -18.44 -1.22 17.02
C ILE A 318 -16.98 -1.40 17.41
N ALA A 319 -16.06 -1.29 16.45
CA ALA A 319 -14.63 -1.40 16.71
C ALA A 319 -13.83 -0.50 15.76
N SER A 320 -12.56 -0.25 16.07
CA SER A 320 -11.67 0.43 15.13
C SER A 320 -11.66 -0.29 13.79
N TRP A 321 -11.55 0.47 12.70
CA TRP A 321 -11.55 -0.10 11.35
C TRP A 321 -10.48 -1.18 11.13
N GLN A 322 -9.35 -1.11 11.84
CA GLN A 322 -8.25 -2.09 11.78
C GLN A 322 -8.63 -3.46 12.36
N LEU A 323 -9.54 -3.48 13.34
CA LEU A 323 -10.04 -4.70 13.96
C LEU A 323 -11.32 -5.18 13.27
N ALA A 324 -12.26 -4.28 13.02
CA ALA A 324 -13.56 -4.58 12.45
C ALA A 324 -13.46 -5.25 11.07
N VAL A 325 -12.56 -4.77 10.20
CA VAL A 325 -12.43 -5.30 8.84
C VAL A 325 -11.99 -6.75 8.79
N PRO A 326 -10.83 -7.11 9.35
CA PRO A 326 -10.40 -8.49 9.31
C PRO A 326 -11.33 -9.37 10.17
N ALA A 327 -11.89 -8.86 11.28
CA ALA A 327 -12.81 -9.63 12.10
C ALA A 327 -14.07 -10.06 11.33
N ASN A 328 -14.72 -9.17 10.57
CA ASN A 328 -15.87 -9.54 9.74
C ASN A 328 -15.51 -10.58 8.67
N TYR A 329 -14.32 -10.46 8.08
CA TYR A 329 -13.83 -11.45 7.12
C TYR A 329 -13.68 -12.84 7.73
N PHE A 330 -13.11 -12.94 8.93
CA PHE A 330 -12.92 -14.22 9.64
C PHE A 330 -14.20 -14.75 10.28
N ALA A 331 -15.06 -13.87 10.80
CA ALA A 331 -16.32 -14.23 11.43
C ALA A 331 -17.35 -14.74 10.41
N GLY A 332 -17.27 -14.23 9.18
CA GLY A 332 -18.23 -14.44 8.10
C GLY A 332 -19.31 -13.37 8.07
N TYR A 333 -19.76 -12.97 6.88
CA TYR A 333 -20.72 -11.87 6.72
C TYR A 333 -22.16 -12.18 7.18
N ASN A 334 -22.46 -13.42 7.56
CA ASN A 334 -23.78 -13.87 8.03
C ASN A 334 -23.93 -13.88 9.57
N VAL A 335 -22.98 -13.30 10.32
CA VAL A 335 -23.02 -13.20 11.79
C VAL A 335 -23.23 -11.76 12.27
N THR A 336 -23.05 -11.49 13.57
CA THR A 336 -23.13 -10.13 14.11
C THR A 336 -22.12 -9.23 13.39
N PRO A 337 -22.56 -8.16 12.70
CA PRO A 337 -21.67 -7.28 11.98
C PRO A 337 -20.83 -6.43 12.95
N VAL A 338 -19.53 -6.32 12.69
CA VAL A 338 -18.62 -5.41 13.40
C VAL A 338 -18.48 -4.13 12.59
N LEU A 339 -19.12 -3.06 13.02
CA LEU A 339 -19.12 -1.77 12.35
C LEU A 339 -17.78 -1.05 12.58
N PRO A 340 -17.06 -0.67 11.50
CA PRO A 340 -15.79 0.01 11.61
C PRO A 340 -16.00 1.50 11.89
N VAL A 341 -15.27 2.04 12.87
CA VAL A 341 -15.19 3.48 13.13
C VAL A 341 -13.78 4.02 12.90
N VAL A 342 -13.73 5.32 12.60
CA VAL A 342 -12.50 6.12 12.51
C VAL A 342 -12.60 7.37 13.36
N CYS A 343 -11.47 7.85 13.85
CA CYS A 343 -11.33 9.16 14.45
C CYS A 343 -11.28 10.23 13.37
N LYS A 344 -12.13 11.25 13.49
CA LYS A 344 -12.33 12.31 12.51
C LYS A 344 -11.44 13.53 12.74
N ASP A 345 -11.34 13.99 13.99
CA ASP A 345 -10.76 15.28 14.34
C ASP A 345 -9.91 15.24 15.64
N GLY A 346 -9.63 14.04 16.14
CA GLY A 346 -8.90 13.81 17.40
C GLY A 346 -9.80 13.72 18.62
N GLN A 347 -11.09 14.00 18.47
CA GLN A 347 -12.07 13.99 19.55
C GLN A 347 -13.25 13.08 19.26
N HIS A 348 -13.74 13.10 18.02
CA HIS A 348 -14.93 12.38 17.63
C HIS A 348 -14.59 11.19 16.73
N ILE A 349 -15.19 10.05 17.04
CA ILE A 349 -15.24 8.92 16.14
C ILE A 349 -16.49 9.01 15.25
N THR A 350 -16.35 8.62 14.00
CA THR A 350 -17.43 8.49 13.04
C THR A 350 -17.35 7.10 12.43
N LEU A 351 -18.49 6.61 11.95
CA LEU A 351 -18.50 5.38 11.17
C LEU A 351 -17.66 5.56 9.91
N ARG A 352 -16.90 4.51 9.60
CA ARG A 352 -16.16 4.43 8.36
C ARG A 352 -16.99 3.65 7.37
N ASP A 353 -17.58 4.32 6.39
CA ASP A 353 -18.21 3.66 5.26
C ASP A 353 -17.14 2.93 4.43
N MET A 354 -16.93 1.67 4.76
CA MET A 354 -16.19 0.69 3.99
C MET A 354 -17.19 -0.26 3.34
N PHE A 355 -16.76 -1.08 2.39
CA PHE A 355 -17.60 -2.09 1.73
C PHE A 355 -18.27 -3.03 2.76
N TYR A 356 -19.44 -2.67 3.27
CA TYR A 356 -20.23 -3.41 4.25
C TYR A 356 -21.71 -3.34 3.92
N ASP A 357 -22.44 -4.30 4.45
CA ASP A 357 -23.87 -4.47 4.27
C ASP A 357 -24.64 -3.24 4.79
N ALA A 358 -25.30 -2.52 3.88
CA ALA A 358 -26.12 -1.35 4.22
C ALA A 358 -27.25 -1.69 5.21
N ASP A 359 -27.70 -2.95 5.27
CA ASP A 359 -28.72 -3.40 6.21
C ASP A 359 -28.19 -3.42 7.65
N ALA A 360 -26.90 -3.73 7.84
CA ALA A 360 -26.24 -3.61 9.14
C ALA A 360 -26.15 -2.14 9.58
N TRP A 361 -25.93 -1.22 8.63
CA TRP A 361 -25.87 0.21 8.89
C TRP A 361 -27.21 0.83 9.24
N ALA A 362 -28.29 0.36 8.60
CA ALA A 362 -29.64 0.80 8.88
C ALA A 362 -30.03 0.61 10.36
N LYS A 363 -29.52 -0.44 11.01
CA LYS A 363 -29.78 -0.75 12.43
C LYS A 363 -29.09 0.19 13.42
N LEU A 364 -28.07 0.95 13.01
CA LEU A 364 -27.31 1.80 13.92
C LEU A 364 -28.18 2.89 14.57
N GLY A 365 -28.27 2.89 15.90
CA GLY A 365 -29.08 3.88 16.63
C GLY A 365 -30.59 3.64 16.48
N GLN A 366 -30.99 2.49 15.92
CA GLN A 366 -32.38 2.09 15.67
C GLN A 366 -32.70 0.68 16.21
N SER A 367 -31.72 -0.04 16.78
CA SER A 367 -31.93 -1.36 17.37
C SER A 367 -32.45 -1.24 18.81
N ASN A 368 -33.44 -2.07 19.19
CA ASN A 368 -33.91 -2.15 20.58
C ASN A 368 -33.03 -3.06 21.46
N SER A 369 -31.94 -3.58 20.91
CA SER A 369 -31.09 -4.61 21.50
C SER A 369 -29.77 -4.03 22.03
N LYS A 370 -28.91 -4.91 22.54
CA LYS A 370 -27.59 -4.55 23.07
C LYS A 370 -26.56 -4.42 21.95
N VAL A 371 -25.68 -3.43 22.09
CA VAL A 371 -24.58 -3.16 21.16
C VAL A 371 -23.26 -3.20 21.92
N ALA A 372 -22.25 -3.85 21.35
CA ALA A 372 -20.90 -3.85 21.92
C ALA A 372 -20.06 -2.72 21.32
N LEU A 373 -19.27 -2.05 22.15
CA LEU A 373 -18.14 -1.21 21.74
C LEU A 373 -16.85 -1.85 22.22
N LEU A 374 -15.98 -2.19 21.26
CA LEU A 374 -14.64 -2.69 21.50
C LEU A 374 -13.65 -1.54 21.42
N LEU A 375 -13.08 -1.19 22.57
CA LEU A 375 -12.23 -0.01 22.71
C LEU A 375 -10.85 -0.40 23.27
N PRO A 376 -9.78 -0.29 22.45
CA PRO A 376 -8.42 -0.44 22.93
C PRO A 376 -8.10 0.57 24.03
N ASP A 377 -7.18 0.22 24.93
CA ASP A 377 -6.81 1.09 26.05
C ASP A 377 -6.23 2.44 25.59
N ALA A 378 -5.53 2.44 24.45
CA ALA A 378 -5.01 3.66 23.85
C ALA A 378 -6.13 4.52 23.21
N GLY A 379 -7.25 3.94 22.77
CA GLY A 379 -8.26 4.63 21.97
C GLY A 379 -8.34 4.09 20.53
N ILE A 380 -8.81 4.91 19.59
CA ILE A 380 -9.00 4.50 18.18
C ILE A 380 -8.08 5.29 17.25
N ASP A 381 -7.19 4.56 16.58
CA ASP A 381 -6.29 5.07 15.56
C ASP A 381 -6.88 4.97 14.16
N SER A 382 -6.84 6.07 13.41
CA SER A 382 -7.39 6.15 12.05
C SER A 382 -6.38 6.55 11.00
N GLY A 383 -5.11 6.20 11.24
CA GLY A 383 -3.97 6.67 10.46
C GLY A 383 -3.47 7.98 11.08
N PRO A 384 -3.78 9.15 10.49
CA PRO A 384 -3.22 10.42 10.94
C PRO A 384 -3.84 11.00 12.23
N ILE A 385 -4.99 10.49 12.65
CA ILE A 385 -5.80 11.06 13.71
C ILE A 385 -6.12 9.98 14.73
N HIS A 386 -5.96 10.33 16.00
CA HIS A 386 -6.16 9.46 17.16
C HIS A 386 -7.19 10.07 18.09
N CYS A 387 -8.19 9.27 18.47
CA CYS A 387 -9.19 9.66 19.47
C CYS A 387 -8.91 8.87 20.75
N SER A 388 -8.66 9.58 21.85
CA SER A 388 -8.42 8.93 23.15
C SER A 388 -9.66 8.18 23.62
N LYS A 389 -9.42 7.22 24.52
CA LYS A 389 -10.49 6.46 25.18
C LYS A 389 -11.49 7.39 25.88
N GLU A 390 -11.04 8.43 26.59
CA GLU A 390 -11.94 9.34 27.29
C GLU A 390 -12.85 10.11 26.33
N ASN A 391 -12.31 10.61 25.22
CA ASN A 391 -13.07 11.36 24.23
C ASN A 391 -14.18 10.48 23.61
N ILE A 392 -13.85 9.23 23.29
CA ILE A 392 -14.81 8.26 22.71
C ILE A 392 -15.92 7.91 23.70
N LEU A 393 -15.57 7.64 24.96
CA LEU A 393 -16.57 7.33 25.99
C LEU A 393 -17.48 8.53 26.24
N THR A 394 -16.92 9.74 26.24
CA THR A 394 -17.69 10.99 26.39
C THR A 394 -18.68 11.18 25.25
N GLN A 395 -18.23 11.01 24.00
CA GLN A 395 -19.10 11.09 22.82
C GLN A 395 -20.26 10.08 22.89
N LEU A 396 -19.98 8.87 23.38
CA LEU A 396 -20.94 7.78 23.46
C LEU A 396 -21.75 7.75 24.76
N SER A 397 -21.78 8.86 25.51
CA SER A 397 -22.55 9.02 26.74
C SER A 397 -22.18 8.02 27.85
N ASN A 398 -20.88 7.75 28.00
CA ASN A 398 -20.28 6.90 29.05
C ASN A 398 -20.94 5.51 29.17
N PRO A 399 -20.74 4.63 28.18
CA PRO A 399 -21.34 3.31 28.18
C PRO A 399 -20.81 2.42 29.31
N VAL A 400 -21.58 1.37 29.65
CA VAL A 400 -21.28 0.51 30.80
C VAL A 400 -20.16 -0.47 30.45
N PRO A 401 -19.07 -0.55 31.21
CA PRO A 401 -18.05 -1.58 31.00
C PRO A 401 -18.62 -2.95 31.41
N VAL A 402 -18.55 -3.92 30.50
CA VAL A 402 -19.11 -5.27 30.72
C VAL A 402 -18.05 -6.36 30.70
N GLY A 403 -16.83 -6.05 30.25
CA GLY A 403 -15.74 -7.02 30.23
C GLY A 403 -14.50 -6.49 29.55
N ARG A 404 -13.56 -7.41 29.29
CA ARG A 404 -12.30 -7.11 28.64
C ARG A 404 -11.93 -8.28 27.73
N LEU A 405 -11.53 -7.97 26.51
CA LEU A 405 -10.82 -8.91 25.63
C LEU A 405 -9.33 -8.66 25.83
N PRO A 406 -8.55 -9.58 26.41
CA PRO A 406 -7.15 -9.35 26.80
C PRO A 406 -6.26 -8.80 25.67
N SER A 407 -6.53 -9.22 24.44
CA SER A 407 -5.77 -8.84 23.24
C SER A 407 -6.30 -7.58 22.53
N VAL A 408 -7.53 -7.13 22.83
CA VAL A 408 -8.19 -6.02 22.13
C VAL A 408 -8.32 -4.79 23.03
N GLY A 409 -8.85 -4.96 24.24
CA GLY A 409 -9.21 -3.85 25.12
C GLY A 409 -10.50 -4.08 25.90
N SER A 410 -11.12 -2.98 26.33
CA SER A 410 -12.34 -3.01 27.13
C SER A 410 -13.58 -3.21 26.24
N ILE A 411 -14.54 -4.00 26.71
CA ILE A 411 -15.86 -4.14 26.09
C ILE A 411 -16.83 -3.26 26.87
N TYR A 412 -17.52 -2.40 26.14
CA TYR A 412 -18.61 -1.57 26.67
C TYR A 412 -19.93 -1.98 26.03
N GLU A 413 -21.01 -1.92 26.80
CA GLU A 413 -22.36 -2.16 26.31
C GLU A 413 -23.13 -0.84 26.15
N LEU A 414 -23.74 -0.68 24.98
CA LEU A 414 -24.57 0.45 24.58
C LEU A 414 -26.00 -0.02 24.30
N ARG A 415 -26.97 0.88 24.49
CA ARG A 415 -28.33 0.67 24.00
C ARG A 415 -28.37 0.97 22.50
N GLY A 416 -28.86 0.03 21.70
CA GLY A 416 -28.88 0.15 20.24
C GLY A 416 -29.73 1.30 19.70
N ASN A 417 -30.63 1.88 20.51
CA ASN A 417 -31.48 3.01 20.16
C ASN A 417 -30.97 4.35 20.72
N GLY A 418 -29.73 4.39 21.21
CA GLY A 418 -29.12 5.59 21.76
C GLY A 418 -28.91 6.67 20.68
N THR A 419 -29.34 7.90 20.97
CA THR A 419 -29.07 9.07 20.11
C THR A 419 -27.57 9.31 19.92
N ALA A 420 -26.75 8.98 20.91
CA ALA A 420 -25.29 9.02 20.81
C ALA A 420 -24.74 8.13 19.68
N LEU A 421 -25.36 6.98 19.39
CA LEU A 421 -24.95 6.12 18.27
C LEU A 421 -25.30 6.73 16.91
N GLN A 422 -26.38 7.52 16.83
CA GLN A 422 -26.75 8.21 15.60
C GLN A 422 -25.74 9.29 15.21
N THR A 423 -25.04 9.89 16.19
CA THR A 423 -23.96 10.86 15.94
C THR A 423 -22.77 10.26 15.18
N LEU A 424 -22.63 8.93 15.18
CA LEU A 424 -21.59 8.25 14.42
C LEU A 424 -21.87 8.25 12.91
N ARG A 425 -23.12 8.51 12.47
CA ARG A 425 -23.50 8.58 11.04
C ARG A 425 -23.09 9.88 10.37
N THR A 426 -22.82 10.93 11.14
CA THR A 426 -22.44 12.24 10.60
C THR A 426 -20.96 12.23 10.20
N PRO A 427 -20.62 12.39 8.91
CA PRO A 427 -19.23 12.42 8.44
C PRO A 427 -18.47 13.61 9.00
#